data_AF-A0A661DT69-F1
#
_entry.id   AF-A0A661DT69-F1
#
_cell.length_a   1.000
_cell.length_b   1.000
_cell.length_c   1.000
_cell.angle_alpha   90.00
_cell.angle_beta   90.00
_cell.angle_gamma   90.00
#
_symmetry.space_group_name_H-M   'P 1'
#
loop_
_entity.id
_entity.type
_entity.pdbx_description
1 polymer ?
#
loop_
_entity_poly.entity_id
_entity_poly.type
_entity_poly.pdbx_seq_one_letter_code
_entity_poly.pdbx_strand_id
1 'polypeptide(L)'
;MGEGWSDWFGLMMTIEPGDLGTDARGIGTWLLGEGPDGTGVRNYRYSTDMAIYPQTYADVNGAVVPHGVGEIWASMLWEMTWNLIDEHGFNPLIDDVWSAGGNNLAMQLVIDGLKLQPCSPGFVDGRDAILLADQNLTGGDNQCLIWAAFAKRGLGFSAAQGSSSSTSDGTEAFDIPPSCEFLNPTPVIVDVCVGSDALFDIDVNDAFTPPVTLSASGNPAGSTVGFSTNPVVGPLPELVIMTVSSIGAGAVGNYSITITGNDGINNEGAAVELNVFPITLGAPALTAPADGAINLGPMPEMSWSPVVGTATYLLEIDDDPVFASIDYSVGVSGTIHQVSTFLNALTTYYWRVTPENLCTTGATSSVFSFTTANIACATYSSSDVPLLIPLGGGTSGSTTSVLDVADSGQIVSLTVTLDGVHTWMGDLDFNLESPGATSVEVMERACSSDDDFDLTLDDLAGSSIPCPPVGGGTYLPSNPLVVFNGEEVNGQWLMTINDNASGDSGTLNAWSLDICTSSPVLDGVIVLNSAGLGTIQPPDWTKMVSVNLSNAGGADLTWTLAEDSGSNCDAPTDIPWLADLMPLGETTPVGGSTEVSMVFDST
;
A
#
# COMPACT_ATOMS: atom_id res chain seq x y z
N MET A 1 4.44 -3.48 32.94
CA MET A 1 3.18 -3.03 33.58
C MET A 1 3.29 -1.66 34.26
N GLY A 2 4.34 -1.35 35.03
CA GLY A 2 4.54 -0.03 35.68
C GLY A 2 4.16 1.21 34.86
N GLU A 3 4.79 1.35 33.69
CA GLU A 3 4.52 2.41 32.71
C GLU A 3 3.07 2.37 32.21
N GLY A 4 2.52 1.18 31.97
CA GLY A 4 1.15 1.00 31.47
C GLY A 4 0.07 1.43 32.45
N TRP A 5 0.25 1.16 33.76
CA TRP A 5 -0.67 1.72 34.77
C TRP A 5 -0.65 3.25 34.74
N SER A 6 0.53 3.86 34.57
CA SER A 6 0.69 5.31 34.59
C SER A 6 0.00 5.97 33.39
N ASP A 7 0.19 5.40 32.19
CA ASP A 7 -0.55 5.81 30.99
C ASP A 7 -2.05 5.68 31.17
N TRP A 8 -2.50 4.52 31.67
CA TRP A 8 -3.92 4.26 31.86
C TRP A 8 -4.58 5.23 32.85
N PHE A 9 -3.94 5.54 33.99
CA PHE A 9 -4.46 6.57 34.90
C PHE A 9 -4.54 7.95 34.22
N GLY A 10 -3.54 8.30 33.39
CA GLY A 10 -3.55 9.53 32.61
C GLY A 10 -4.74 9.59 31.64
N LEU A 11 -4.99 8.50 30.92
CA LEU A 11 -6.14 8.38 30.03
C LEU A 11 -7.45 8.50 30.80
N MET A 12 -7.62 7.73 31.88
CA MET A 12 -8.85 7.72 32.70
C MET A 12 -9.23 9.09 33.25
N MET A 13 -8.25 9.89 33.66
CA MET A 13 -8.49 11.25 34.16
C MET A 13 -8.92 12.25 33.08
N THR A 14 -8.83 11.86 31.81
CA THR A 14 -9.13 12.71 30.66
C THR A 14 -10.25 12.16 29.78
N ILE A 15 -10.96 11.11 30.20
CA ILE A 15 -12.17 10.66 29.51
C ILE A 15 -13.29 11.67 29.75
N GLU A 16 -14.00 12.04 28.68
CA GLU A 16 -15.11 13.00 28.71
C GLU A 16 -16.44 12.34 28.28
N PRO A 17 -17.60 12.90 28.69
CA PRO A 17 -18.89 12.44 28.20
C PRO A 17 -18.97 12.51 26.66
N GLY A 18 -19.21 11.37 26.03
CA GLY A 18 -19.33 11.25 24.57
C GLY A 18 -18.12 10.61 23.89
N ASP A 19 -17.00 10.45 24.61
CA ASP A 19 -15.90 9.59 24.16
C ASP A 19 -16.41 8.16 23.95
N LEU A 20 -15.78 7.45 23.03
CA LEU A 20 -16.03 6.04 22.70
C LEU A 20 -14.74 5.23 22.84
N GLY A 21 -14.87 3.92 23.07
CA GLY A 21 -13.72 3.02 23.12
C GLY A 21 -12.86 3.03 21.86
N THR A 22 -13.51 3.21 20.71
CA THR A 22 -12.88 3.24 19.39
C THR A 22 -12.11 4.55 19.12
N ASP A 23 -12.30 5.59 19.93
CA ASP A 23 -11.58 6.85 19.76
C ASP A 23 -10.07 6.64 19.94
N ALA A 24 -9.27 7.30 19.12
CA ALA A 24 -7.81 7.18 19.13
C ALA A 24 -7.19 8.19 20.10
N ARG A 25 -6.51 7.71 21.15
CA ARG A 25 -5.95 8.55 22.22
C ARG A 25 -4.42 8.42 22.32
N GLY A 26 -3.71 9.47 21.92
CA GLY A 26 -2.26 9.58 22.09
C GLY A 26 -1.84 10.02 23.51
N ILE A 27 -0.58 9.77 23.88
CA ILE A 27 0.00 10.21 25.16
C ILE A 27 1.04 11.31 24.93
N GLY A 28 0.88 12.44 25.62
CA GLY A 28 1.88 13.51 25.61
C GLY A 28 1.94 14.34 24.32
N THR A 29 0.89 14.30 23.50
CA THR A 29 0.79 15.03 22.21
C THR A 29 1.13 16.52 22.35
N TRP A 30 0.59 17.19 23.37
CA TRP A 30 0.89 18.60 23.65
C TRP A 30 2.38 18.88 23.86
N LEU A 31 3.10 17.98 24.54
CA LEU A 31 4.54 18.16 24.81
C LEU A 31 5.37 18.12 23.52
N LEU A 32 4.91 17.34 22.54
CA LEU A 32 5.54 17.20 21.23
C LEU A 32 5.09 18.29 20.23
N GLY A 33 4.18 19.18 20.64
CA GLY A 33 3.58 20.17 19.73
C GLY A 33 2.62 19.54 18.73
N GLU A 34 2.15 18.32 18.99
CA GLU A 34 1.14 17.65 18.18
C GLU A 34 -0.26 18.15 18.51
N GLY A 35 -1.17 18.06 17.54
CA GLY A 35 -2.59 18.31 17.76
C GLY A 35 -3.27 17.19 18.58
N PRO A 36 -4.57 17.32 18.90
CA PRO A 36 -5.33 16.33 19.64
C PRO A 36 -5.30 14.92 19.01
N ASP A 37 -5.20 14.84 17.68
CA ASP A 37 -5.17 13.60 16.92
C ASP A 37 -3.76 12.98 16.80
N GLY A 38 -2.74 13.61 17.40
CA GLY A 38 -1.36 13.15 17.37
C GLY A 38 -1.15 11.77 18.02
N THR A 39 -0.12 11.06 17.57
CA THR A 39 0.23 9.75 18.13
C THR A 39 0.80 9.87 19.54
N GLY A 40 1.57 10.93 19.80
CA GLY A 40 2.28 11.12 21.06
C GLY A 40 3.56 10.28 21.16
N VAL A 41 3.96 9.96 22.39
CA VAL A 41 5.24 9.29 22.70
C VAL A 41 5.20 7.76 22.60
N ARG A 42 4.07 7.18 22.19
CA ARG A 42 3.84 5.73 22.06
C ARG A 42 3.85 5.34 20.58
N ASN A 43 3.93 4.04 20.30
CA ASN A 43 3.93 3.57 18.90
C ASN A 43 2.54 3.70 18.28
N TYR A 44 1.50 3.46 19.07
CA TYR A 44 0.12 3.56 18.67
C TYR A 44 -0.69 4.46 19.60
N ARG A 45 -1.80 4.97 19.08
CA ARG A 45 -2.83 5.65 19.89
C ARG A 45 -3.69 4.58 20.54
N TYR A 46 -3.96 4.70 21.83
CA TYR A 46 -4.85 3.76 22.52
C TYR A 46 -6.26 3.86 21.95
N SER A 47 -6.82 2.71 21.57
CA SER A 47 -8.16 2.55 21.03
C SER A 47 -8.58 1.09 21.18
N THR A 48 -9.88 0.82 21.31
CA THR A 48 -10.43 -0.53 21.23
C THR A 48 -10.53 -1.04 19.79
N ASP A 49 -10.27 -0.18 18.79
CA ASP A 49 -10.17 -0.58 17.39
C ASP A 49 -8.78 -1.18 17.10
N MET A 50 -8.76 -2.47 16.73
CA MET A 50 -7.53 -3.20 16.42
C MET A 50 -6.83 -2.68 15.15
N ALA A 51 -7.53 -1.94 14.28
CA ALA A 51 -6.90 -1.26 13.15
C ALA A 51 -6.11 -0.01 13.58
N ILE A 52 -6.44 0.58 14.73
CA ILE A 52 -5.76 1.74 15.30
C ILE A 52 -4.66 1.30 16.28
N TYR A 53 -4.96 0.32 17.14
CA TYR A 53 -4.02 -0.28 18.07
C TYR A 53 -3.98 -1.81 17.87
N PRO A 54 -3.03 -2.33 17.07
CA PRO A 54 -3.01 -3.74 16.69
C PRO A 54 -2.30 -4.67 17.69
N GLN A 55 -1.56 -4.13 18.67
CA GLN A 55 -0.69 -4.98 19.49
C GLN A 55 -1.44 -5.90 20.45
N THR A 56 -0.86 -7.09 20.65
CA THR A 56 -1.32 -8.15 21.56
C THR A 56 -0.23 -8.53 22.57
N TYR A 57 -0.49 -9.54 23.40
CA TYR A 57 0.46 -10.06 24.36
C TYR A 57 1.72 -10.65 23.72
N ALA A 58 1.65 -11.20 22.49
CA ALA A 58 2.83 -11.66 21.77
C ALA A 58 3.85 -10.54 21.50
N ASP A 59 3.39 -9.31 21.28
CA ASP A 59 4.26 -8.16 20.99
C ASP A 59 5.08 -7.69 22.19
N VAL A 60 4.84 -8.25 23.38
CA VAL A 60 5.76 -8.06 24.53
C VAL A 60 7.16 -8.53 24.14
N ASN A 61 7.27 -9.58 23.31
CA ASN A 61 8.53 -10.03 22.76
C ASN A 61 9.06 -9.03 21.73
N GLY A 62 10.20 -8.39 22.04
CA GLY A 62 10.79 -7.35 21.21
C GLY A 62 10.35 -5.93 21.58
N ALA A 63 9.36 -5.75 22.46
CA ALA A 63 8.97 -4.43 22.95
C ALA A 63 10.09 -3.75 23.76
N VAL A 64 10.23 -2.44 23.58
CA VAL A 64 11.17 -1.62 24.35
C VAL A 64 10.77 -1.60 25.82
N VAL A 65 11.69 -1.98 26.71
CA VAL A 65 11.45 -1.99 28.16
C VAL A 65 11.86 -0.65 28.79
N PRO A 66 11.06 -0.06 29.70
CA PRO A 66 9.75 -0.53 30.16
C PRO A 66 8.57 -0.01 29.32
N HIS A 67 8.80 0.95 28.43
CA HIS A 67 7.76 1.79 27.81
C HIS A 67 6.84 1.05 26.83
N GLY A 68 7.39 0.30 25.86
CA GLY A 68 6.60 -0.49 24.92
C GLY A 68 5.86 -1.64 25.62
N VAL A 69 6.47 -2.26 26.63
CA VAL A 69 5.77 -3.24 27.50
C VAL A 69 4.65 -2.56 28.30
N GLY A 70 4.84 -1.31 28.71
CA GLY A 70 3.80 -0.50 29.35
C GLY A 70 2.62 -0.24 28.42
N GLU A 71 2.92 0.11 27.18
CA GLU A 71 1.94 0.39 26.12
C GLU A 71 0.93 -0.77 25.97
N ILE A 72 1.45 -1.98 25.76
CA ILE A 72 0.63 -3.18 25.59
C ILE A 72 -0.25 -3.43 26.83
N TRP A 73 0.28 -3.26 28.04
CA TRP A 73 -0.50 -3.41 29.27
C TRP A 73 -1.62 -2.38 29.40
N ALA A 74 -1.34 -1.10 29.10
CA ALA A 74 -2.34 -0.04 29.16
C ALA A 74 -3.49 -0.29 28.17
N SER A 75 -3.19 -0.82 26.98
CA SER A 75 -4.21 -1.16 25.97
C SER A 75 -5.19 -2.22 26.46
N MET A 76 -4.74 -3.21 27.24
CA MET A 76 -5.60 -4.25 27.84
C MET A 76 -6.53 -3.66 28.90
N LEU A 77 -6.01 -2.76 29.74
CA LEU A 77 -6.83 -2.04 30.72
C LEU A 77 -7.83 -1.09 30.04
N TRP A 78 -7.47 -0.53 28.89
CA TRP A 78 -8.36 0.30 28.09
C TRP A 78 -9.55 -0.49 27.56
N GLU A 79 -9.34 -1.70 27.02
CA GLU A 79 -10.44 -2.62 26.64
C GLU A 79 -11.36 -2.91 27.82
N MET A 80 -10.79 -3.27 28.98
CA MET A 80 -11.58 -3.59 30.17
C MET A 80 -12.42 -2.39 30.62
N THR A 81 -11.85 -1.19 30.55
CA THR A 81 -12.53 0.05 30.92
C THR A 81 -13.77 0.25 30.08
N TRP A 82 -13.66 0.12 28.76
CA TRP A 82 -14.80 0.32 27.87
C TRP A 82 -15.84 -0.78 27.97
N ASN A 83 -15.45 -2.05 28.13
CA ASN A 83 -16.40 -3.13 28.43
C ASN A 83 -17.23 -2.82 29.69
N LEU A 84 -16.61 -2.26 30.75
CA LEU A 84 -17.32 -1.90 31.97
C LEU A 84 -18.18 -0.63 31.80
N ILE A 85 -17.72 0.36 31.04
CA ILE A 85 -18.50 1.57 30.72
C ILE A 85 -19.73 1.21 29.89
N ASP A 86 -19.61 0.30 28.92
CA ASP A 86 -20.71 -0.11 28.06
C ASP A 86 -21.80 -0.84 28.87
N GLU A 87 -21.41 -1.68 29.83
CA GLU A 87 -22.34 -2.38 30.71
C GLU A 87 -22.96 -1.46 31.77
N HIS A 88 -22.13 -0.69 32.49
CA HIS A 88 -22.56 0.02 33.71
C HIS A 88 -22.79 1.53 33.50
N GLY A 89 -22.58 2.02 32.28
CA GLY A 89 -22.66 3.44 31.92
C GLY A 89 -21.46 4.26 32.37
N PHE A 90 -21.28 5.44 31.76
CA PHE A 90 -20.24 6.40 32.14
C PHE A 90 -20.73 7.39 33.21
N ASN A 91 -19.87 7.70 34.18
CA ASN A 91 -20.08 8.75 35.17
C ASN A 91 -19.01 9.86 35.02
N PRO A 92 -19.41 11.13 34.81
CA PRO A 92 -18.46 12.24 34.68
C PRO A 92 -17.66 12.57 35.95
N LEU A 93 -18.06 12.06 37.13
CA LEU A 93 -17.34 12.25 38.38
C LEU A 93 -16.43 11.04 38.65
N ILE A 94 -15.18 11.10 38.21
CA ILE A 94 -14.24 9.98 38.28
C ILE A 94 -13.89 9.54 39.71
N ASP A 95 -14.02 10.44 40.70
CA ASP A 95 -13.71 10.21 42.11
C ASP A 95 -14.93 9.83 42.97
N ASP A 96 -16.07 9.55 42.34
CA ASP A 96 -17.28 9.07 43.02
C ASP A 96 -17.12 7.60 43.47
N VAL A 97 -18.14 7.09 44.17
CA VAL A 97 -18.19 5.69 44.61
C VAL A 97 -18.04 4.74 43.42
N TRP A 98 -17.35 3.62 43.63
CA TRP A 98 -17.02 2.65 42.58
C TRP A 98 -18.25 2.14 41.81
N SER A 99 -19.43 2.12 42.43
CA SER A 99 -20.68 1.64 41.84
C SER A 99 -21.45 2.70 41.04
N ALA A 100 -20.89 3.90 40.86
CA ALA A 100 -21.59 5.02 40.21
C ALA A 100 -21.54 4.96 38.67
N GLY A 101 -20.62 4.19 38.10
CA GLY A 101 -20.46 3.96 36.67
C GLY A 101 -19.31 3.01 36.37
N GLY A 102 -19.25 2.51 35.15
CA GLY A 102 -18.23 1.56 34.68
C GLY A 102 -16.81 2.10 34.76
N ASN A 103 -16.62 3.40 34.51
CA ASN A 103 -15.31 4.05 34.67
C ASN A 103 -14.87 4.16 36.14
N ASN A 104 -15.80 4.36 37.08
CA ASN A 104 -15.49 4.32 38.52
C ASN A 104 -15.16 2.88 38.97
N LEU A 105 -15.91 1.90 38.48
CA LEU A 105 -15.65 0.49 38.77
C LEU A 105 -14.28 0.07 38.22
N ALA A 106 -13.95 0.41 36.97
CA ALA A 106 -12.64 0.15 36.37
C ALA A 106 -11.50 0.76 37.21
N MET A 107 -11.66 2.02 37.63
CA MET A 107 -10.72 2.70 38.54
C MET A 107 -10.51 1.93 39.84
N GLN A 108 -11.60 1.50 40.48
CA GLN A 108 -11.54 0.74 41.72
C GLN A 108 -10.87 -0.63 41.53
N LEU A 109 -11.25 -1.38 40.49
CA LEU A 109 -10.71 -2.71 40.21
C LEU A 109 -9.21 -2.67 39.89
N VAL A 110 -8.74 -1.70 39.10
CA VAL A 110 -7.31 -1.52 38.82
C VAL A 110 -6.55 -1.18 40.10
N ILE A 111 -7.07 -0.27 40.93
CA ILE A 111 -6.43 0.12 42.20
C ILE A 111 -6.37 -1.06 43.18
N ASP A 112 -7.41 -1.89 43.24
CA ASP A 112 -7.41 -3.06 44.12
C ASP A 112 -6.56 -4.21 43.56
N GLY A 113 -6.54 -4.42 42.24
CA GLY A 113 -5.62 -5.33 41.57
C GLY A 113 -4.15 -5.00 41.85
N LEU A 114 -3.79 -3.71 41.81
CA LEU A 114 -2.46 -3.22 42.21
C LEU A 114 -2.08 -3.60 43.65
N LYS A 115 -3.05 -3.67 44.56
CA LYS A 115 -2.81 -4.07 45.97
C LYS A 115 -2.74 -5.59 46.14
N LEU A 116 -3.42 -6.34 45.27
CA LEU A 116 -3.59 -7.80 45.38
C LEU A 116 -2.50 -8.59 44.65
N GLN A 117 -1.91 -8.02 43.59
CA GLN A 117 -0.87 -8.69 42.81
C GLN A 117 0.40 -9.01 43.65
N PRO A 118 1.16 -10.05 43.31
CA PRO A 118 2.42 -10.36 43.97
C PRO A 118 3.50 -9.30 43.69
N CYS A 119 4.63 -9.39 44.40
CA CYS A 119 5.82 -8.61 44.07
C CYS A 119 6.45 -9.11 42.76
N SER A 120 6.94 -8.19 41.92
CA SER A 120 7.46 -8.47 40.58
C SER A 120 6.51 -9.30 39.69
N PRO A 121 5.26 -8.85 39.49
CA PRO A 121 4.25 -9.58 38.74
C PRO A 121 4.52 -9.57 37.23
N GLY A 122 4.12 -10.64 36.53
CA GLY A 122 3.93 -10.65 35.09
C GLY A 122 2.52 -10.21 34.69
N PHE A 123 2.20 -10.21 33.40
CA PHE A 123 0.88 -9.76 32.91
C PHE A 123 -0.27 -10.65 33.42
N VAL A 124 -0.08 -11.97 33.42
CA VAL A 124 -1.09 -12.92 33.93
C VAL A 124 -1.34 -12.66 35.42
N ASP A 125 -0.29 -12.43 36.22
CA ASP A 125 -0.45 -12.06 37.63
C ASP A 125 -1.28 -10.77 37.80
N GLY A 126 -1.04 -9.76 36.95
CA GLY A 126 -1.77 -8.49 36.97
C GLY A 126 -3.24 -8.65 36.62
N ARG A 127 -3.56 -9.44 35.58
CA ARG A 127 -4.93 -9.77 35.16
C ARG A 127 -5.66 -10.52 36.28
N ASP A 128 -5.05 -11.57 36.81
CA ASP A 128 -5.65 -12.42 37.83
C ASP A 128 -5.89 -11.65 39.13
N ALA A 129 -5.04 -10.67 39.45
CA ALA A 129 -5.26 -9.77 40.58
C ALA A 129 -6.47 -8.85 40.38
N ILE A 130 -6.73 -8.39 39.15
CA ILE A 130 -7.92 -7.58 38.81
C ILE A 130 -9.18 -8.46 38.87
N LEU A 131 -9.14 -9.68 38.33
CA LEU A 131 -10.24 -10.63 38.45
C LEU A 131 -10.55 -10.94 39.93
N LEU A 132 -9.52 -11.12 40.76
CA LEU A 132 -9.69 -11.29 42.21
C LEU A 132 -10.26 -10.02 42.87
N ALA A 133 -9.89 -8.83 42.41
CA ALA A 133 -10.46 -7.58 42.90
C ALA A 133 -11.98 -7.53 42.64
N ASP A 134 -12.42 -7.89 41.44
CA ASP A 134 -13.85 -7.96 41.10
C ASP A 134 -14.57 -9.02 41.94
N GLN A 135 -13.98 -10.22 42.07
CA GLN A 135 -14.53 -11.27 42.91
C GLN A 135 -14.74 -10.81 44.37
N ASN A 136 -13.84 -9.99 44.91
CA ASN A 136 -13.93 -9.48 46.28
C ASN A 136 -14.88 -8.29 46.42
N LEU A 137 -14.99 -7.44 45.40
CA LEU A 137 -15.76 -6.20 45.45
C LEU A 137 -17.23 -6.40 45.09
N THR A 138 -17.48 -7.15 44.02
CA THR A 138 -18.82 -7.32 43.42
C THR A 138 -19.37 -8.73 43.62
N GLY A 139 -18.52 -9.69 43.97
CA GLY A 139 -18.89 -11.11 43.98
C GLY A 139 -18.60 -11.82 42.67
N GLY A 140 -17.92 -11.16 41.72
CA GLY A 140 -17.55 -11.75 40.43
C GLY A 140 -18.52 -11.38 39.30
N ASP A 141 -19.33 -10.34 39.48
CA ASP A 141 -20.37 -9.95 38.53
C ASP A 141 -19.78 -9.52 37.16
N ASN A 142 -18.48 -9.19 37.09
CA ASN A 142 -17.84 -8.66 35.89
C ASN A 142 -16.75 -9.57 35.32
N GLN A 143 -16.63 -10.81 35.82
CA GLN A 143 -15.54 -11.72 35.42
C GLN A 143 -15.48 -11.90 33.91
N CYS A 144 -16.62 -12.10 33.25
CA CYS A 144 -16.65 -12.36 31.81
C CYS A 144 -16.31 -11.11 30.97
N LEU A 145 -16.72 -9.91 31.41
CA LEU A 145 -16.32 -8.64 30.76
C LEU A 145 -14.81 -8.41 30.86
N ILE A 146 -14.23 -8.71 32.03
CA ILE A 146 -12.78 -8.59 32.26
C ILE A 146 -12.04 -9.63 31.42
N TRP A 147 -12.48 -10.89 31.42
CA TRP A 147 -11.87 -11.93 30.59
C TRP A 147 -11.92 -11.59 29.10
N ALA A 148 -13.06 -11.11 28.59
CA ALA A 148 -13.20 -10.71 27.19
C ALA A 148 -12.19 -9.60 26.80
N ALA A 149 -12.00 -8.60 27.65
CA ALA A 149 -11.04 -7.52 27.41
C ALA A 149 -9.60 -8.01 27.30
N PHE A 150 -9.16 -8.84 28.25
CA PHE A 150 -7.80 -9.37 28.25
C PHE A 150 -7.58 -10.40 27.13
N ALA A 151 -8.56 -11.27 26.87
CA ALA A 151 -8.51 -12.25 25.80
C ALA A 151 -8.42 -11.61 24.42
N LYS A 152 -9.15 -10.52 24.16
CA LYS A 152 -9.08 -9.76 22.89
C LYS A 152 -7.65 -9.34 22.52
N ARG A 153 -6.79 -9.11 23.51
CA ARG A 153 -5.39 -8.72 23.31
C ARG A 153 -4.39 -9.82 23.64
N GLY A 154 -4.80 -11.08 23.59
CA GLY A 154 -3.90 -12.22 23.72
C GLY A 154 -3.52 -12.60 25.17
N LEU A 155 -4.16 -12.01 26.18
CA LEU A 155 -3.97 -12.38 27.59
C LEU A 155 -5.16 -13.19 28.13
N GLY A 156 -5.68 -14.09 27.30
CA GLY A 156 -6.82 -14.97 27.58
C GLY A 156 -6.55 -16.10 28.57
N PHE A 157 -7.54 -16.96 28.78
CA PHE A 157 -7.60 -17.97 29.85
C PHE A 157 -6.40 -18.91 29.84
N SER A 158 -5.97 -19.37 28.67
CA SER A 158 -4.82 -20.26 28.53
C SER A 158 -3.46 -19.56 28.33
N ALA A 159 -3.42 -18.22 28.36
CA ALA A 159 -2.19 -17.45 28.22
C ALA A 159 -1.21 -17.77 29.35
N ALA A 160 0.08 -17.89 29.01
CA ALA A 160 1.13 -18.22 29.96
C ALA A 160 2.14 -17.08 30.02
N GLN A 161 2.51 -16.62 31.22
CA GLN A 161 3.43 -15.49 31.34
C GLN A 161 4.92 -15.84 31.34
N GLY A 162 5.29 -17.10 31.59
CA GLY A 162 6.70 -17.45 31.81
C GLY A 162 7.28 -16.74 33.04
N SER A 163 8.53 -16.29 32.93
CA SER A 163 9.19 -15.48 33.95
C SER A 163 8.83 -14.00 33.82
N SER A 164 8.44 -13.35 34.93
CA SER A 164 8.18 -11.90 34.94
C SER A 164 9.41 -11.02 34.65
N SER A 165 10.60 -11.63 34.60
CA SER A 165 11.86 -10.98 34.21
C SER A 165 12.22 -11.15 32.73
N SER A 166 11.32 -11.70 31.92
CA SER A 166 11.55 -12.01 30.52
C SER A 166 10.40 -11.48 29.68
N THR A 167 10.72 -11.03 28.46
CA THR A 167 9.75 -10.55 27.49
C THR A 167 9.43 -11.59 26.41
N SER A 168 10.17 -12.69 26.35
CA SER A 168 10.16 -13.60 25.18
C SER A 168 9.71 -15.04 25.48
N ASP A 169 9.35 -15.36 26.73
CA ASP A 169 8.93 -16.70 27.16
C ASP A 169 7.44 -16.77 27.54
N GLY A 170 6.70 -15.67 27.33
CA GLY A 170 5.25 -15.65 27.41
C GLY A 170 4.62 -16.30 26.17
N THR A 171 3.40 -16.80 26.32
CA THR A 171 2.58 -17.33 25.23
C THR A 171 1.21 -16.69 25.30
N GLU A 172 0.78 -16.07 24.21
CA GLU A 172 -0.56 -15.47 24.11
C GLU A 172 -1.66 -16.50 23.90
N ALA A 173 -2.86 -16.14 24.33
CA ALA A 173 -4.07 -16.89 24.05
C ALA A 173 -5.27 -15.94 24.00
N PHE A 174 -6.27 -16.29 23.19
CA PHE A 174 -7.46 -15.47 22.97
C PHE A 174 -8.74 -16.12 23.51
N ASP A 175 -8.62 -17.26 24.19
CA ASP A 175 -9.74 -17.95 24.82
C ASP A 175 -10.20 -17.25 26.09
N ILE A 176 -11.49 -17.39 26.42
CA ILE A 176 -12.08 -17.01 27.71
C ILE A 176 -12.40 -18.29 28.50
N PRO A 177 -12.61 -18.22 29.83
CA PRO A 177 -13.03 -19.40 30.57
C PRO A 177 -14.32 -19.97 29.98
N PRO A 178 -14.50 -21.29 29.89
CA PRO A 178 -15.72 -21.90 29.37
C PRO A 178 -17.01 -21.39 30.06
N SER A 179 -16.93 -21.02 31.35
CA SER A 179 -18.04 -20.42 32.10
C SER A 179 -18.46 -19.04 31.62
N CYS A 180 -17.67 -18.40 30.75
CA CYS A 180 -17.95 -17.10 30.14
C CYS A 180 -18.25 -17.20 28.65
N GLU A 181 -18.18 -18.40 28.07
CA GLU A 181 -18.47 -18.63 26.66
C GLU A 181 -19.94 -19.02 26.52
N PHE A 182 -20.84 -18.06 26.44
CA PHE A 182 -22.29 -18.30 26.43
C PHE A 182 -22.82 -18.78 25.08
N LEU A 183 -22.37 -18.15 23.99
CA LEU A 183 -22.73 -18.46 22.62
C LEU A 183 -21.44 -18.55 21.79
N ASN A 184 -21.27 -19.62 21.03
CA ASN A 184 -20.17 -19.76 20.09
C ASN A 184 -20.70 -20.02 18.67
N PRO A 185 -20.94 -18.96 17.87
CA PRO A 185 -21.39 -19.11 16.50
C PRO A 185 -20.25 -19.49 15.55
N THR A 186 -20.50 -20.46 14.68
CA THR A 186 -19.59 -20.90 13.64
C THR A 186 -20.32 -21.11 12.29
N PRO A 187 -19.73 -20.72 11.15
CA PRO A 187 -18.61 -19.77 11.05
C PRO A 187 -19.04 -18.37 11.53
N VAL A 188 -18.08 -17.54 11.96
CA VAL A 188 -18.36 -16.15 12.38
C VAL A 188 -18.62 -15.20 11.19
N ILE A 189 -18.26 -15.60 9.96
CA ILE A 189 -18.56 -14.88 8.72
C ILE A 189 -19.21 -15.85 7.73
N VAL A 190 -20.32 -15.44 7.12
CA VAL A 190 -20.97 -16.17 6.03
C VAL A 190 -21.16 -15.25 4.83
N ASP A 191 -20.67 -15.69 3.68
CA ASP A 191 -20.89 -15.04 2.40
C ASP A 191 -22.00 -15.76 1.63
N VAL A 192 -23.02 -15.02 1.18
CA VAL A 192 -24.13 -15.57 0.40
C VAL A 192 -24.49 -14.72 -0.81
N CYS A 193 -25.15 -15.35 -1.77
CA CYS A 193 -25.81 -14.66 -2.86
C CYS A 193 -27.21 -14.19 -2.46
N VAL A 194 -27.66 -13.10 -3.06
CA VAL A 194 -29.08 -12.73 -3.05
C VAL A 194 -29.94 -13.94 -3.45
N GLY A 195 -30.96 -14.24 -2.64
CA GLY A 195 -31.87 -15.36 -2.84
C GLY A 195 -31.48 -16.66 -2.12
N SER A 196 -30.28 -16.74 -1.54
CA SER A 196 -29.85 -17.86 -0.69
C SER A 196 -30.16 -17.59 0.78
N ASP A 197 -30.24 -18.66 1.57
CA ASP A 197 -30.27 -18.57 3.04
C ASP A 197 -28.83 -18.56 3.57
N ALA A 198 -28.58 -17.83 4.66
CA ALA A 198 -27.34 -17.89 5.43
C ALA A 198 -27.55 -18.71 6.71
N LEU A 199 -26.61 -19.60 7.01
CA LEU A 199 -26.69 -20.52 8.15
C LEU A 199 -25.52 -20.29 9.09
N PHE A 200 -25.83 -20.19 10.39
CA PHE A 200 -24.85 -20.12 11.46
C PHE A 200 -25.16 -21.22 12.47
N ASP A 201 -24.18 -22.07 12.74
CA ASP A 201 -24.22 -23.08 13.80
C ASP A 201 -23.89 -22.37 15.12
N ILE A 202 -24.80 -22.36 16.08
CA ILE A 202 -24.63 -21.68 17.37
C ILE A 202 -24.57 -22.72 18.46
N ASP A 203 -23.40 -22.90 19.06
CA ASP A 203 -23.30 -23.66 20.29
C ASP A 203 -23.80 -22.79 21.46
N VAL A 204 -24.94 -23.17 22.03
CA VAL A 204 -25.48 -22.58 23.25
C VAL A 204 -24.92 -23.35 24.42
N ASN A 205 -24.02 -22.72 25.18
CA ASN A 205 -23.18 -23.42 26.15
C ASN A 205 -23.77 -23.45 27.57
N ASP A 206 -23.16 -24.27 28.42
CA ASP A 206 -23.59 -24.52 29.81
C ASP A 206 -23.35 -23.34 30.78
N ALA A 207 -22.81 -22.22 30.29
CA ALA A 207 -22.79 -20.94 31.00
C ALA A 207 -24.22 -20.38 31.24
N PHE A 208 -25.18 -20.71 30.37
CA PHE A 208 -26.60 -20.41 30.61
C PHE A 208 -27.30 -21.44 31.51
N THR A 209 -28.39 -21.02 32.14
CA THR A 209 -29.34 -21.86 32.87
C THR A 209 -30.66 -22.03 32.10
N PRO A 210 -30.93 -23.16 31.44
CA PRO A 210 -32.16 -23.33 30.64
C PRO A 210 -33.47 -23.01 31.41
N PRO A 211 -34.49 -22.43 30.74
CA PRO A 211 -34.59 -22.24 29.28
C PRO A 211 -33.92 -20.94 28.77
N VAL A 212 -33.18 -21.04 27.65
CA VAL A 212 -32.53 -19.89 26.99
C VAL A 212 -33.38 -19.43 25.80
N THR A 213 -33.83 -18.18 25.81
CA THR A 213 -34.51 -17.56 24.67
C THR A 213 -33.49 -16.89 23.77
N LEU A 214 -33.45 -17.30 22.50
CA LEU A 214 -32.57 -16.70 21.49
C LEU A 214 -33.28 -15.59 20.73
N SER A 215 -32.55 -14.55 20.37
CA SER A 215 -32.98 -13.50 19.47
C SER A 215 -31.81 -13.02 18.61
N ALA A 216 -32.09 -12.30 17.52
CA ALA A 216 -31.07 -11.70 16.70
C ALA A 216 -31.48 -10.29 16.28
N SER A 217 -30.50 -9.42 16.09
CA SER A 217 -30.66 -8.06 15.57
C SER A 217 -29.52 -7.72 14.60
N GLY A 218 -29.70 -6.70 13.75
CA GLY A 218 -28.70 -6.29 12.76
C GLY A 218 -28.79 -7.02 11.41
N ASN A 219 -29.70 -7.98 11.26
CA ASN A 219 -29.92 -8.68 9.99
C ASN A 219 -30.46 -7.74 8.88
N PRO A 220 -30.22 -8.08 7.59
CA PRO A 220 -30.63 -7.22 6.47
C PRO A 220 -32.12 -6.87 6.46
N ALA A 221 -32.47 -5.64 6.10
CA ALA A 221 -33.87 -5.22 6.01
C ALA A 221 -34.66 -6.12 5.03
N GLY A 222 -35.81 -6.65 5.49
CA GLY A 222 -36.66 -7.56 4.71
C GLY A 222 -36.26 -9.04 4.77
N SER A 223 -35.11 -9.38 5.36
CA SER A 223 -34.77 -10.76 5.72
C SER A 223 -35.50 -11.20 7.01
N THR A 224 -35.54 -12.50 7.23
CA THR A 224 -36.13 -13.12 8.42
C THR A 224 -35.12 -14.01 9.13
N VAL A 225 -35.04 -13.93 10.46
CA VAL A 225 -34.20 -14.81 11.26
C VAL A 225 -35.04 -15.87 11.95
N GLY A 226 -34.63 -17.13 11.85
CA GLY A 226 -35.20 -18.26 12.58
C GLY A 226 -34.11 -19.06 13.28
N PHE A 227 -34.49 -19.77 14.35
CA PHE A 227 -33.62 -20.69 15.08
C PHE A 227 -34.25 -22.08 15.05
N SER A 228 -33.43 -23.13 14.85
CA SER A 228 -33.91 -24.52 14.82
C SER A 228 -34.58 -24.95 16.14
N THR A 229 -34.09 -24.42 17.27
CA THR A 229 -34.65 -24.58 18.62
C THR A 229 -34.69 -23.21 19.30
N ASN A 230 -35.87 -22.77 19.78
CA ASN A 230 -36.01 -21.56 20.60
C ASN A 230 -37.38 -21.54 21.34
N PRO A 231 -37.42 -21.50 22.69
CA PRO A 231 -36.28 -21.48 23.61
C PRO A 231 -35.55 -22.83 23.68
N VAL A 232 -34.26 -22.78 24.00
CA VAL A 232 -33.39 -23.93 24.26
C VAL A 232 -33.64 -24.41 25.68
N VAL A 233 -34.22 -25.61 25.83
CA VAL A 233 -34.67 -26.14 27.14
C VAL A 233 -33.70 -27.13 27.79
N GLY A 234 -32.62 -27.50 27.09
CA GLY A 234 -31.51 -28.29 27.61
C GLY A 234 -31.66 -29.81 27.49
N PRO A 235 -30.61 -30.59 27.86
CA PRO A 235 -29.37 -30.15 28.52
C PRO A 235 -28.40 -29.38 27.60
N LEU A 236 -27.58 -28.50 28.18
CA LEU A 236 -26.52 -27.75 27.48
C LEU A 236 -25.16 -28.46 27.59
N PRO A 237 -24.22 -28.26 26.64
CA PRO A 237 -24.35 -27.44 25.44
C PRO A 237 -25.33 -28.03 24.41
N GLU A 238 -26.05 -27.18 23.67
CA GLU A 238 -26.93 -27.56 22.57
C GLU A 238 -26.60 -26.75 21.31
N LEU A 239 -26.41 -27.45 20.18
CA LEU A 239 -26.21 -26.83 18.88
C LEU A 239 -27.55 -26.36 18.31
N VAL A 240 -27.65 -25.07 17.99
CA VAL A 240 -28.81 -24.43 17.36
C VAL A 240 -28.40 -23.83 16.02
N ILE A 241 -29.14 -24.13 14.96
CA ILE A 241 -28.91 -23.51 13.65
C ILE A 241 -29.73 -22.22 13.58
N MET A 242 -29.06 -21.07 13.47
CA MET A 242 -29.68 -19.83 13.04
C MET A 242 -29.72 -19.76 11.52
N THR A 243 -30.89 -19.46 10.97
CA THR A 243 -31.11 -19.26 9.53
C THR A 243 -31.56 -17.84 9.28
N VAL A 244 -30.80 -17.10 8.48
CA VAL A 244 -31.23 -15.82 7.89
C VAL A 244 -31.73 -16.10 6.48
N SER A 245 -33.04 -15.93 6.27
CA SER A 245 -33.74 -16.23 5.01
C SER A 245 -34.41 -15.00 4.41
N SER A 246 -35.03 -15.16 3.25
CA SER A 246 -35.70 -14.08 2.51
C SER A 246 -34.75 -12.93 2.12
N ILE A 247 -33.48 -13.23 1.88
CA ILE A 247 -32.45 -12.26 1.50
C ILE A 247 -32.70 -11.76 0.07
N GLY A 248 -33.29 -10.58 -0.06
CA GLY A 248 -33.64 -9.98 -1.35
C GLY A 248 -32.54 -9.08 -1.94
N ALA A 249 -32.77 -8.56 -3.16
CA ALA A 249 -31.78 -7.71 -3.86
C ALA A 249 -31.47 -6.38 -3.14
N GLY A 250 -32.39 -5.87 -2.31
CA GLY A 250 -32.15 -4.69 -1.48
C GLY A 250 -31.27 -4.94 -0.24
N ALA A 251 -30.88 -6.19 -0.01
CA ALA A 251 -30.05 -6.62 1.11
C ALA A 251 -28.57 -6.79 0.73
N VAL A 252 -28.12 -6.28 -0.43
CA VAL A 252 -26.70 -6.34 -0.82
C VAL A 252 -25.87 -5.47 0.12
N GLY A 253 -24.81 -6.03 0.68
CA GLY A 253 -23.92 -5.36 1.62
C GLY A 253 -23.40 -6.28 2.72
N ASN A 254 -22.69 -5.69 3.67
CA ASN A 254 -22.12 -6.37 4.84
C ASN A 254 -22.97 -6.04 6.07
N TYR A 255 -23.27 -7.04 6.89
CA TYR A 255 -24.14 -6.90 8.06
C TYR A 255 -23.49 -7.56 9.27
N SER A 256 -23.37 -6.83 10.37
CA SER A 256 -23.06 -7.40 11.68
C SER A 256 -24.36 -7.76 12.38
N ILE A 257 -24.56 -9.06 12.63
CA ILE A 257 -25.75 -9.61 13.28
C ILE A 257 -25.37 -9.99 14.71
N THR A 258 -26.03 -9.40 15.69
CA THR A 258 -25.87 -9.78 17.10
C THR A 258 -26.92 -10.81 17.47
N ILE A 259 -26.48 -12.01 17.81
CA ILE A 259 -27.26 -13.08 18.42
C ILE A 259 -27.26 -12.84 19.93
N THR A 260 -28.42 -12.92 20.58
CA THR A 260 -28.54 -12.78 22.05
C THR A 260 -29.27 -13.97 22.64
N GLY A 261 -28.67 -14.57 23.67
CA GLY A 261 -29.30 -15.59 24.51
C GLY A 261 -29.68 -15.02 25.87
N ASN A 262 -30.91 -15.27 26.30
CA ASN A 262 -31.43 -14.81 27.58
C ASN A 262 -32.04 -15.96 28.36
N ASP A 263 -31.49 -16.25 29.54
CA ASP A 263 -31.95 -17.34 30.41
C ASP A 263 -32.76 -16.86 31.64
N GLY A 264 -33.07 -15.57 31.68
CA GLY A 264 -33.74 -14.88 32.78
C GLY A 264 -32.80 -14.33 33.86
N ILE A 265 -31.51 -14.69 33.82
CA ILE A 265 -30.44 -14.21 34.70
C ILE A 265 -29.36 -13.52 33.86
N ASN A 266 -28.81 -14.24 32.89
CA ASN A 266 -27.79 -13.81 31.93
C ASN A 266 -28.46 -13.36 30.62
N ASN A 267 -27.88 -12.36 29.96
CA ASN A 267 -28.36 -11.82 28.69
C ASN A 267 -27.18 -11.50 27.77
N GLU A 268 -26.62 -12.55 27.18
CA GLU A 268 -25.29 -12.52 26.56
C GLU A 268 -25.39 -12.57 25.04
N GLY A 269 -24.49 -11.83 24.39
CA GLY A 269 -24.49 -11.64 22.94
C GLY A 269 -23.25 -12.18 22.25
N ALA A 270 -23.40 -12.67 21.02
CA ALA A 270 -22.30 -12.96 20.11
C ALA A 270 -22.60 -12.35 18.73
N ALA A 271 -21.60 -11.75 18.10
CA ALA A 271 -21.72 -11.16 16.78
C ALA A 271 -21.26 -12.11 15.68
N VAL A 272 -21.94 -12.10 14.54
CA VAL A 272 -21.53 -12.74 13.29
C VAL A 272 -21.64 -11.77 12.14
N GLU A 273 -20.89 -11.98 11.07
CA GLU A 273 -20.97 -11.19 9.85
C GLU A 273 -21.68 -11.96 8.73
N LEU A 274 -22.56 -11.25 8.02
CA LEU A 274 -23.23 -11.74 6.83
C LEU A 274 -22.90 -10.80 5.66
N ASN A 275 -22.23 -11.34 4.65
CA ASN A 275 -21.93 -10.60 3.41
C ASN A 275 -22.85 -11.09 2.30
N VAL A 276 -23.64 -10.17 1.74
CA VAL A 276 -24.62 -10.49 0.70
C VAL A 276 -24.18 -9.89 -0.63
N PHE A 277 -23.90 -10.77 -1.60
CA PHE A 277 -23.43 -10.41 -2.93
C PHE A 277 -24.57 -10.41 -3.96
N PRO A 278 -24.60 -9.45 -4.89
CA PRO A 278 -25.56 -9.45 -5.99
C PRO A 278 -25.26 -10.58 -6.98
N ILE A 279 -26.32 -11.11 -7.59
CA ILE A 279 -26.23 -12.14 -8.65
C ILE A 279 -26.06 -11.54 -10.06
N THR A 280 -25.99 -10.22 -10.16
CA THR A 280 -25.74 -9.49 -11.41
C THR A 280 -24.81 -8.30 -11.14
N LEU A 281 -23.79 -8.14 -11.97
CA LEU A 281 -22.86 -7.01 -11.92
C LEU A 281 -22.89 -6.24 -13.25
N GLY A 282 -22.90 -4.91 -13.17
CA GLY A 282 -22.80 -4.04 -14.33
C GLY A 282 -21.38 -4.00 -14.91
N ALA A 283 -21.21 -3.40 -16.09
CA ALA A 283 -19.88 -3.20 -16.67
C ALA A 283 -19.18 -1.96 -16.05
N PRO A 284 -17.90 -2.05 -15.68
CA PRO A 284 -17.14 -0.89 -15.23
C PRO A 284 -16.84 0.03 -16.41
N ALA A 285 -16.76 1.34 -16.14
CA ALA A 285 -16.34 2.33 -17.12
C ALA A 285 -14.84 2.60 -16.99
N LEU A 286 -14.09 2.40 -18.07
CA LEU A 286 -12.65 2.62 -18.11
C LEU A 286 -12.34 4.12 -18.05
N THR A 287 -11.31 4.51 -17.29
CA THR A 287 -10.94 5.93 -17.09
C THR A 287 -9.53 6.25 -17.55
N ALA A 288 -8.53 5.44 -17.21
CA ALA A 288 -7.17 5.62 -17.68
C ALA A 288 -6.52 4.27 -18.01
N PRO A 289 -5.70 4.18 -19.06
CA PRO A 289 -5.48 5.21 -20.07
C PRO A 289 -6.75 5.56 -20.87
N ALA A 290 -6.84 6.78 -21.40
CA ALA A 290 -7.98 7.16 -22.25
C ALA A 290 -7.98 6.33 -23.55
N ASP A 291 -9.15 6.10 -24.14
CA ASP A 291 -9.25 5.34 -25.38
C ASP A 291 -8.47 6.01 -26.53
N GLY A 292 -7.56 5.26 -27.15
CA GLY A 292 -6.64 5.73 -28.18
C GLY A 292 -5.48 6.56 -27.65
N ALA A 293 -5.17 6.50 -26.36
CA ALA A 293 -4.03 7.23 -25.80
C ALA A 293 -2.71 6.73 -26.41
N ILE A 294 -1.77 7.64 -26.65
CA ILE A 294 -0.47 7.33 -27.27
C ILE A 294 0.67 7.78 -26.36
N ASN A 295 1.88 7.27 -26.61
CA ASN A 295 3.10 7.61 -25.88
C ASN A 295 3.06 7.22 -24.40
N LEU A 296 2.46 6.08 -24.10
CA LEU A 296 2.43 5.56 -22.74
C LEU A 296 3.74 4.86 -22.40
N GLY A 297 4.12 4.94 -21.13
CA GLY A 297 5.17 4.08 -20.60
C GLY A 297 4.83 2.58 -20.76
N PRO A 298 5.84 1.71 -20.63
CA PRO A 298 5.68 0.26 -20.81
C PRO A 298 4.89 -0.42 -19.68
N MET A 299 4.67 0.28 -18.58
CA MET A 299 3.93 -0.18 -17.40
C MET A 299 2.91 0.89 -17.01
N PRO A 300 1.85 1.09 -17.80
CA PRO A 300 0.87 2.15 -17.53
C PRO A 300 0.05 1.84 -16.26
N GLU A 301 -0.42 2.90 -15.60
CA GLU A 301 -1.47 2.79 -14.59
C GLU A 301 -2.83 2.64 -15.28
N MET A 302 -3.58 1.62 -14.86
CA MET A 302 -4.91 1.31 -15.35
C MET A 302 -5.93 1.71 -14.29
N SER A 303 -7.02 2.38 -14.68
CA SER A 303 -8.10 2.74 -13.76
C SER A 303 -9.49 2.65 -14.38
N TRP A 304 -10.49 2.36 -13.55
CA TRP A 304 -11.89 2.24 -13.96
C TRP A 304 -12.87 2.65 -12.84
N SER A 305 -14.15 2.76 -13.16
CA SER A 305 -15.20 3.09 -12.18
C SER A 305 -15.61 1.87 -11.34
N PRO A 306 -15.91 2.04 -10.04
CA PRO A 306 -16.36 0.96 -9.19
C PRO A 306 -17.76 0.45 -9.58
N VAL A 307 -17.95 -0.87 -9.49
CA VAL A 307 -19.21 -1.58 -9.63
C VAL A 307 -19.64 -2.11 -8.27
N VAL A 308 -20.86 -1.79 -7.84
CA VAL A 308 -21.39 -2.18 -6.53
C VAL A 308 -21.50 -3.70 -6.41
N GLY A 309 -20.98 -4.24 -5.30
CA GLY A 309 -21.03 -5.67 -4.99
C GLY A 309 -19.96 -6.51 -5.72
N THR A 310 -18.97 -5.87 -6.33
CA THR A 310 -17.77 -6.51 -6.86
C THR A 310 -16.77 -6.80 -5.74
N ALA A 311 -16.20 -8.01 -5.75
CA ALA A 311 -15.10 -8.38 -4.85
C ALA A 311 -13.74 -8.17 -5.53
N THR A 312 -13.64 -8.54 -6.81
CA THR A 312 -12.42 -8.41 -7.62
C THR A 312 -12.76 -8.04 -9.06
N TYR A 313 -11.80 -7.44 -9.77
CA TYR A 313 -11.87 -7.17 -11.20
C TYR A 313 -10.79 -7.96 -11.92
N LEU A 314 -11.15 -8.67 -12.98
CA LEU A 314 -10.20 -9.22 -13.92
C LEU A 314 -9.81 -8.13 -14.93
N LEU A 315 -8.57 -7.67 -14.87
CA LEU A 315 -7.97 -6.78 -15.87
C LEU A 315 -7.24 -7.64 -16.91
N GLU A 316 -7.53 -7.39 -18.19
CA GLU A 316 -6.85 -8.03 -19.32
C GLU A 316 -6.32 -6.97 -20.29
N ILE A 317 -5.09 -7.16 -20.77
CA ILE A 317 -4.44 -6.36 -21.83
C ILE A 317 -3.90 -7.33 -22.88
N ASP A 318 -4.14 -7.04 -24.15
CA ASP A 318 -3.74 -7.87 -25.31
C ASP A 318 -3.40 -6.96 -26.50
N ASP A 319 -2.42 -7.32 -27.32
CA ASP A 319 -2.07 -6.63 -28.56
C ASP A 319 -3.04 -6.94 -29.73
N ASP A 320 -3.95 -7.89 -29.54
CA ASP A 320 -5.07 -8.21 -30.43
C ASP A 320 -6.42 -7.70 -29.88
N PRO A 321 -7.19 -6.88 -30.62
CA PRO A 321 -8.50 -6.39 -30.17
C PRO A 321 -9.54 -7.49 -29.90
N VAL A 322 -9.31 -8.73 -30.35
CA VAL A 322 -10.20 -9.86 -30.04
C VAL A 322 -9.81 -10.65 -28.79
N PHE A 323 -8.70 -10.28 -28.12
CA PHE A 323 -8.20 -10.91 -26.89
C PHE A 323 -7.90 -12.42 -27.07
N ALA A 324 -7.20 -12.77 -28.15
CA ALA A 324 -6.91 -14.16 -28.49
C ALA A 324 -5.71 -14.75 -27.74
N SER A 325 -4.80 -13.90 -27.25
CA SER A 325 -3.54 -14.28 -26.61
C SER A 325 -3.12 -13.24 -25.58
N ILE A 326 -3.82 -13.22 -24.45
CA ILE A 326 -3.66 -12.21 -23.40
C ILE A 326 -2.19 -12.01 -23.01
N ASP A 327 -1.69 -10.79 -23.18
CA ASP A 327 -0.34 -10.39 -22.78
C ASP A 327 -0.23 -10.10 -21.29
N TYR A 328 -1.29 -9.55 -20.70
CA TYR A 328 -1.37 -9.25 -19.27
C TYR A 328 -2.73 -9.60 -18.70
N SER A 329 -2.76 -10.36 -17.60
CA SER A 329 -3.99 -10.74 -16.90
C SER A 329 -3.78 -10.75 -15.40
N VAL A 330 -4.65 -10.07 -14.65
CA VAL A 330 -4.55 -10.02 -13.18
C VAL A 330 -5.92 -9.76 -12.53
N GLY A 331 -6.13 -10.35 -11.36
CA GLY A 331 -7.26 -10.03 -10.47
C GLY A 331 -6.91 -8.88 -9.53
N VAL A 332 -7.77 -7.85 -9.49
CA VAL A 332 -7.53 -6.60 -8.76
C VAL A 332 -8.68 -6.35 -7.78
N SER A 333 -8.40 -6.13 -6.48
CA SER A 333 -9.43 -5.83 -5.46
C SER A 333 -9.87 -4.36 -5.45
N GLY A 334 -9.10 -3.48 -6.08
CA GLY A 334 -9.39 -2.05 -6.23
C GLY A 334 -9.88 -1.67 -7.63
N THR A 335 -9.79 -0.38 -7.92
CA THR A 335 -10.18 0.21 -9.22
C THR A 335 -9.01 0.88 -9.95
N ILE A 336 -7.79 0.72 -9.41
CA ILE A 336 -6.55 1.23 -9.94
C ILE A 336 -5.53 0.10 -9.87
N HIS A 337 -4.72 -0.04 -10.93
CA HIS A 337 -3.70 -1.07 -11.01
C HIS A 337 -2.51 -0.61 -11.85
N GLN A 338 -1.30 -0.65 -11.28
CA GLN A 338 -0.06 -0.43 -12.02
C GLN A 338 0.33 -1.74 -12.72
N VAL A 339 0.43 -1.73 -14.06
CA VAL A 339 0.91 -2.90 -14.80
C VAL A 339 2.30 -3.30 -14.30
N SER A 340 2.49 -4.57 -13.97
CA SER A 340 3.70 -5.09 -13.31
C SER A 340 4.70 -5.75 -14.26
N THR A 341 4.38 -5.82 -15.55
CA THR A 341 5.23 -6.41 -16.59
C THR A 341 5.47 -5.42 -17.70
N PHE A 342 6.69 -5.43 -18.25
CA PHE A 342 7.04 -4.55 -19.34
C PHE A 342 6.27 -4.92 -20.62
N LEU A 343 5.45 -4.01 -21.12
CA LEU A 343 4.80 -4.14 -22.41
C LEU A 343 5.76 -3.76 -23.55
N ASN A 344 5.57 -4.35 -24.72
CA ASN A 344 6.42 -4.08 -25.88
C ASN A 344 6.28 -2.62 -26.32
N ALA A 345 7.40 -2.02 -26.74
CA ALA A 345 7.42 -0.66 -27.28
C ALA A 345 6.66 -0.56 -28.61
N LEU A 346 6.22 0.65 -28.97
CA LEU A 346 5.56 0.96 -30.25
C LEU A 346 4.41 0.00 -30.61
N THR A 347 3.74 -0.54 -29.59
CA THR A 347 2.70 -1.56 -29.75
C THR A 347 1.37 -0.98 -29.31
N THR A 348 0.33 -1.22 -30.11
CA THR A 348 -1.05 -0.86 -29.74
C THR A 348 -1.65 -2.01 -28.97
N TYR A 349 -2.04 -1.73 -27.73
CA TYR A 349 -2.71 -2.67 -26.85
C TYR A 349 -4.18 -2.30 -26.70
N TYR A 350 -4.98 -3.32 -26.42
CA TYR A 350 -6.39 -3.26 -26.11
C TYR A 350 -6.58 -3.79 -24.70
N TRP A 351 -7.42 -3.14 -23.92
CA TRP A 351 -7.64 -3.55 -22.54
C TRP A 351 -9.11 -3.48 -22.16
N ARG A 352 -9.47 -4.37 -21.24
CA ARG A 352 -10.84 -4.51 -20.72
C ARG A 352 -10.81 -4.97 -19.27
N VAL A 353 -11.90 -4.70 -18.57
CA VAL A 353 -12.06 -5.04 -17.16
C VAL A 353 -13.39 -5.76 -16.95
N THR A 354 -13.36 -6.89 -16.26
CA THR A 354 -14.55 -7.69 -15.91
C THR A 354 -14.71 -7.79 -14.39
N PRO A 355 -15.80 -7.29 -13.80
CA PRO A 355 -16.03 -7.38 -12.36
C PRO A 355 -16.53 -8.76 -11.96
N GLU A 356 -16.09 -9.26 -10.81
CA GLU A 356 -16.43 -10.58 -10.29
C GLU A 356 -16.72 -10.53 -8.79
N ASN A 357 -17.60 -11.42 -8.35
CA ASN A 357 -17.83 -11.69 -6.93
C ASN A 357 -18.12 -13.18 -6.73
N LEU A 358 -18.46 -13.58 -5.50
CA LEU A 358 -18.80 -14.96 -5.14
C LEU A 358 -19.89 -15.59 -6.04
N CYS A 359 -20.81 -14.78 -6.54
CA CYS A 359 -22.07 -15.23 -7.12
C CYS A 359 -22.12 -15.13 -8.64
N THR A 360 -21.30 -14.27 -9.24
CA THR A 360 -21.37 -13.98 -10.67
C THR A 360 -20.09 -13.35 -11.21
N THR A 361 -19.83 -13.59 -12.49
CA THR A 361 -18.94 -12.79 -13.33
C THR A 361 -19.81 -11.80 -14.10
N GLY A 362 -19.50 -10.51 -13.95
CA GLY A 362 -20.26 -9.41 -14.52
C GLY A 362 -20.05 -9.20 -16.01
N ALA A 363 -20.70 -8.16 -16.53
CA ALA A 363 -20.46 -7.72 -17.90
C ALA A 363 -19.06 -7.08 -18.00
N THR A 364 -18.29 -7.48 -19.01
CA THR A 364 -17.01 -6.85 -19.33
C THR A 364 -17.21 -5.41 -19.81
N SER A 365 -16.27 -4.53 -19.49
CA SER A 365 -16.23 -3.14 -19.97
C SER A 365 -16.24 -3.05 -21.50
N SER A 366 -16.50 -1.86 -22.03
CA SER A 366 -16.03 -1.53 -23.38
C SER A 366 -14.50 -1.67 -23.46
N VAL A 367 -13.99 -2.09 -24.61
CA VAL A 367 -12.55 -2.18 -24.86
C VAL A 367 -12.02 -0.78 -25.14
N PHE A 368 -10.98 -0.37 -24.43
CA PHE A 368 -10.16 0.81 -24.77
C PHE A 368 -8.85 0.37 -25.40
N SER A 369 -8.23 1.25 -26.17
CA SER A 369 -6.91 1.04 -26.75
C SER A 369 -5.88 2.06 -26.24
N PHE A 370 -4.60 1.69 -26.28
CA PHE A 370 -3.50 2.63 -26.11
C PHE A 370 -2.26 2.17 -26.88
N THR A 371 -1.32 3.08 -27.15
CA THR A 371 -0.05 2.79 -27.81
C THR A 371 1.12 3.15 -26.90
N THR A 372 2.00 2.18 -26.66
CA THR A 372 3.25 2.40 -25.90
C THR A 372 4.21 3.29 -26.68
N ALA A 373 4.96 4.12 -25.97
CA ALA A 373 5.99 4.97 -26.53
C ALA A 373 7.12 4.15 -27.17
N ASN A 374 8.04 4.84 -27.84
CA ASN A 374 9.32 4.23 -28.21
C ASN A 374 10.14 4.04 -26.92
N ILE A 375 10.34 2.79 -26.51
CA ILE A 375 11.15 2.45 -25.34
C ILE A 375 12.49 1.90 -25.81
N ALA A 376 13.56 2.55 -25.37
CA ALA A 376 14.93 2.11 -25.58
C ALA A 376 15.59 1.84 -24.22
N CYS A 377 16.10 0.63 -24.05
CA CYS A 377 16.84 0.24 -22.85
C CYS A 377 18.32 0.10 -23.18
N ALA A 378 19.18 0.66 -22.34
CA ALA A 378 20.62 0.58 -22.48
C ALA A 378 21.29 0.41 -21.11
N THR A 379 22.39 -0.34 -21.12
CA THR A 379 23.29 -0.49 -19.98
C THR A 379 24.40 0.53 -20.06
N TYR A 380 24.59 1.28 -18.98
CA TYR A 380 25.70 2.20 -18.81
C TYR A 380 26.55 1.71 -17.66
N SER A 381 27.82 1.45 -17.90
CA SER A 381 28.77 1.03 -16.87
C SER A 381 29.69 2.19 -16.52
N SER A 382 29.96 2.38 -15.23
CA SER A 382 30.95 3.37 -14.82
C SER A 382 32.34 3.01 -15.33
N SER A 383 33.11 4.04 -15.71
CA SER A 383 34.48 3.90 -16.21
C SER A 383 35.55 4.43 -15.24
N ASP A 384 35.14 5.02 -14.11
CA ASP A 384 36.04 5.61 -13.11
C ASP A 384 36.24 4.72 -11.86
N VAL A 385 35.91 3.43 -12.00
CA VAL A 385 36.08 2.36 -11.02
C VAL A 385 37.17 1.36 -11.49
N PRO A 386 37.87 0.65 -10.58
CA PRO A 386 37.62 0.54 -9.15
C PRO A 386 38.00 1.80 -8.36
N LEU A 387 37.17 2.15 -7.37
CA LEU A 387 37.35 3.34 -6.53
C LEU A 387 37.48 2.95 -5.04
N LEU A 388 38.46 3.54 -4.34
CA LEU A 388 38.65 3.29 -2.92
C LEU A 388 37.46 3.83 -2.11
N ILE A 389 36.94 3.01 -1.19
CA ILE A 389 36.04 3.45 -0.12
C ILE A 389 36.93 3.75 1.11
N PRO A 390 37.14 5.02 1.48
CA PRO A 390 38.10 5.41 2.50
C PRO A 390 37.58 5.13 3.92
N LEU A 391 38.51 4.93 4.86
CA LEU A 391 38.21 4.77 6.30
C LEU A 391 37.28 5.88 6.81
N GLY A 392 36.16 5.51 7.44
CA GLY A 392 35.27 6.48 8.08
C GLY A 392 35.81 7.03 9.41
N GLY A 393 35.26 8.18 9.83
CA GLY A 393 35.55 8.85 11.11
C GLY A 393 36.30 10.19 11.02
N GLY A 394 35.68 11.27 11.49
CA GLY A 394 36.31 12.59 11.75
C GLY A 394 36.24 13.61 10.60
N THR A 395 36.26 13.12 9.35
CA THR A 395 35.84 13.80 8.11
C THR A 395 35.39 12.69 7.16
N SER A 396 34.17 12.81 6.61
CA SER A 396 33.40 11.76 5.91
C SER A 396 34.24 10.75 5.11
N GLY A 397 34.12 9.46 5.44
CA GLY A 397 34.65 8.34 4.64
C GLY A 397 33.84 8.15 3.37
N SER A 398 33.82 9.17 2.51
CA SER A 398 32.94 9.24 1.36
C SER A 398 33.73 9.11 0.07
N THR A 399 33.17 8.40 -0.89
CA THR A 399 33.70 8.30 -2.25
C THR A 399 32.57 8.47 -3.24
N THR A 400 32.81 9.16 -4.35
CA THR A 400 31.79 9.38 -5.39
C THR A 400 32.37 8.96 -6.74
N SER A 401 31.64 8.08 -7.43
CA SER A 401 31.89 7.67 -8.80
C SER A 401 30.89 8.34 -9.75
N VAL A 402 31.37 8.74 -10.93
CA VAL A 402 30.61 9.47 -11.95
C VAL A 402 30.39 8.59 -13.18
N LEU A 403 29.15 8.53 -13.64
CA LEU A 403 28.76 7.85 -14.86
C LEU A 403 28.07 8.86 -15.79
N ASP A 404 28.67 9.11 -16.96
CA ASP A 404 28.12 10.01 -17.98
C ASP A 404 27.16 9.23 -18.92
N VAL A 405 25.91 9.67 -19.02
CA VAL A 405 24.94 9.17 -20.00
C VAL A 405 24.76 10.21 -21.11
N ALA A 406 25.11 9.85 -22.33
CA ALA A 406 25.00 10.72 -23.50
C ALA A 406 23.66 10.60 -24.25
N ASP A 407 22.89 9.55 -23.97
CA ASP A 407 21.57 9.35 -24.57
C ASP A 407 20.54 10.32 -23.97
N SER A 408 19.37 10.38 -24.58
CA SER A 408 18.28 11.29 -24.22
C SER A 408 16.95 10.56 -24.20
N GLY A 409 16.02 11.00 -23.37
CA GLY A 409 14.72 10.38 -23.17
C GLY A 409 14.29 10.42 -21.71
N GLN A 410 12.99 10.25 -21.48
CA GLN A 410 12.42 10.22 -20.13
C GLN A 410 12.54 8.83 -19.54
N ILE A 411 13.13 8.72 -18.36
CA ILE A 411 13.31 7.44 -17.66
C ILE A 411 11.94 6.81 -17.39
N VAL A 412 11.80 5.53 -17.70
CA VAL A 412 10.59 4.73 -17.38
C VAL A 412 10.86 3.58 -16.42
N SER A 413 12.12 3.14 -16.35
CA SER A 413 12.58 2.12 -15.41
C SER A 413 14.10 2.22 -15.33
N LEU A 414 14.63 1.94 -14.13
CA LEU A 414 16.04 1.99 -13.81
C LEU A 414 16.36 0.84 -12.87
N THR A 415 17.46 0.16 -13.15
CA THR A 415 18.01 -0.93 -12.35
C THR A 415 19.48 -0.60 -12.04
N VAL A 416 19.94 -0.85 -10.81
CA VAL A 416 21.32 -0.54 -10.37
C VAL A 416 22.07 -1.83 -10.07
N THR A 417 23.22 -2.07 -10.70
CA THR A 417 24.11 -3.18 -10.34
C THR A 417 25.33 -2.66 -9.60
N LEU A 418 25.70 -3.31 -8.50
CA LEU A 418 26.81 -2.97 -7.63
C LEU A 418 27.73 -4.18 -7.42
N ASP A 419 29.04 -3.98 -7.51
CA ASP A 419 30.09 -4.95 -7.16
C ASP A 419 31.20 -4.24 -6.38
N GLY A 420 31.58 -4.78 -5.24
CA GLY A 420 32.65 -4.26 -4.43
C GLY A 420 32.97 -5.12 -3.22
N VAL A 421 34.04 -4.72 -2.53
CA VAL A 421 34.51 -5.35 -1.31
C VAL A 421 34.55 -4.34 -0.18
N HIS A 422 34.06 -4.71 0.99
CA HIS A 422 34.17 -3.92 2.21
C HIS A 422 33.89 -4.85 3.40
N THR A 423 34.66 -4.70 4.46
CA THR A 423 34.43 -5.46 5.68
C THR A 423 33.43 -4.70 6.53
N TRP A 424 32.22 -5.24 6.68
CA TRP A 424 31.05 -4.67 7.37
C TRP A 424 30.17 -3.75 6.52
N MET A 425 29.27 -4.37 5.79
CA MET A 425 28.24 -3.70 4.99
C MET A 425 27.34 -2.76 5.80
N GLY A 426 27.17 -3.01 7.10
CA GLY A 426 26.34 -2.21 8.00
C GLY A 426 26.86 -0.80 8.25
N ASP A 427 28.05 -0.47 7.74
CA ASP A 427 28.65 0.86 7.84
C ASP A 427 28.43 1.72 6.60
N LEU A 428 28.00 1.11 5.49
CA LEU A 428 27.90 1.75 4.19
C LEU A 428 26.49 2.24 3.84
N ASP A 429 26.44 3.45 3.31
CA ASP A 429 25.26 4.05 2.67
C ASP A 429 25.57 4.29 1.19
N PHE A 430 24.72 3.81 0.29
CA PHE A 430 24.86 3.94 -1.16
C PHE A 430 23.78 4.88 -1.69
N ASN A 431 24.19 6.05 -2.17
CA ASN A 431 23.30 7.09 -2.66
C ASN A 431 23.51 7.31 -4.17
N LEU A 432 22.46 7.05 -4.95
CA LEU A 432 22.40 7.34 -6.38
C LEU A 432 21.75 8.71 -6.61
N GLU A 433 22.43 9.60 -7.33
CA GLU A 433 21.91 10.90 -7.75
C GLU A 433 21.81 11.00 -9.28
N SER A 434 20.66 11.47 -9.78
CA SER A 434 20.40 11.68 -11.21
C SER A 434 20.92 13.04 -11.71
N PRO A 435 21.02 13.25 -13.04
CA PRO A 435 21.33 14.56 -13.61
C PRO A 435 20.36 15.68 -13.20
N GLY A 436 19.14 15.30 -12.82
CA GLY A 436 18.10 16.19 -12.30
C GLY A 436 18.30 16.59 -10.82
N ALA A 437 19.35 16.09 -10.17
CA ALA A 437 19.63 16.23 -8.73
C ALA A 437 18.61 15.55 -7.81
N THR A 438 17.82 14.60 -8.34
CA THR A 438 17.06 13.67 -7.50
C THR A 438 18.02 12.63 -6.94
N SER A 439 17.89 12.34 -5.65
CA SER A 439 18.83 11.51 -4.91
C SER A 439 18.07 10.47 -4.10
N VAL A 440 18.53 9.22 -4.17
CA VAL A 440 17.92 8.11 -3.43
C VAL A 440 19.01 7.22 -2.83
N GLU A 441 18.80 6.81 -1.58
CA GLU A 441 19.66 5.84 -0.92
C GLU A 441 19.20 4.43 -1.31
N VAL A 442 19.91 3.83 -2.28
CA VAL A 442 19.56 2.54 -2.88
C VAL A 442 19.88 1.36 -1.96
N MET A 443 20.84 1.54 -1.04
CA MET A 443 21.18 0.58 0.01
C MET A 443 21.68 1.34 1.24
N GLU A 444 20.93 1.25 2.35
CA GLU A 444 21.20 1.94 3.63
C GLU A 444 21.65 0.92 4.68
N ARG A 445 22.89 1.03 5.17
CA ARG A 445 23.47 0.26 6.29
C ARG A 445 23.11 -1.24 6.30
N ALA A 446 23.11 -1.88 5.14
CA ALA A 446 22.62 -3.25 4.99
C ALA A 446 23.54 -4.28 5.69
N CYS A 447 22.96 -5.38 6.18
CA CYS A 447 23.70 -6.59 6.56
C CYS A 447 24.74 -6.49 7.70
N SER A 448 24.68 -5.45 8.55
CA SER A 448 25.42 -5.40 9.82
C SER A 448 26.92 -5.72 9.65
N SER A 449 27.42 -6.86 10.17
CA SER A 449 28.83 -7.25 10.12
C SER A 449 29.19 -8.17 8.96
N ASP A 450 28.29 -8.41 8.02
CA ASP A 450 28.59 -9.20 6.82
C ASP A 450 29.50 -8.41 5.86
N ASP A 451 30.25 -9.14 5.04
CA ASP A 451 31.27 -8.57 4.14
C ASP A 451 30.79 -8.58 2.68
N ASP A 452 31.33 -7.61 1.92
CA ASP A 452 31.27 -7.48 0.47
C ASP A 452 29.87 -7.29 -0.13
N PHE A 453 29.81 -6.89 -1.40
CA PHE A 453 28.55 -6.72 -2.13
C PHE A 453 28.70 -7.08 -3.61
N ASP A 454 27.75 -7.85 -4.13
CA ASP A 454 27.60 -8.19 -5.55
C ASP A 454 26.13 -8.50 -5.78
N LEU A 455 25.38 -7.49 -6.26
CA LEU A 455 23.92 -7.57 -6.40
C LEU A 455 23.37 -6.54 -7.40
N THR A 456 22.13 -6.78 -7.83
CA THR A 456 21.33 -5.86 -8.65
C THR A 456 20.11 -5.40 -7.87
N LEU A 457 19.76 -4.12 -7.98
CA LEU A 457 18.63 -3.48 -7.31
C LEU A 457 17.59 -3.05 -8.34
N ASP A 458 16.36 -3.52 -8.14
CA ASP A 458 15.22 -3.29 -9.03
C ASP A 458 13.92 -3.21 -8.23
N ASP A 459 13.06 -2.24 -8.54
CA ASP A 459 11.75 -2.07 -7.87
C ASP A 459 10.78 -3.24 -8.11
N LEU A 460 11.01 -4.04 -9.15
CA LEU A 460 10.20 -5.22 -9.50
C LEU A 460 10.74 -6.52 -8.90
N ALA A 461 11.82 -6.45 -8.12
CA ALA A 461 12.37 -7.62 -7.44
C ALA A 461 11.39 -8.19 -6.40
N GLY A 462 11.33 -9.52 -6.31
CA GLY A 462 10.45 -10.21 -5.35
C GLY A 462 11.05 -10.47 -3.97
N SER A 463 12.28 -10.01 -3.69
CA SER A 463 13.01 -10.33 -2.46
C SER A 463 13.84 -9.13 -1.99
N SER A 464 13.96 -8.96 -0.67
CA SER A 464 14.83 -7.95 -0.06
C SER A 464 16.31 -8.34 -0.21
N ILE A 465 17.20 -7.37 -0.02
CA ILE A 465 18.66 -7.55 -0.02
C ILE A 465 19.04 -8.70 0.93
N PRO A 466 19.77 -9.74 0.46
CA PRO A 466 20.20 -10.85 1.30
C PRO A 466 21.42 -10.44 2.13
N CYS A 467 21.66 -11.14 3.24
CA CYS A 467 22.82 -10.92 4.09
C CYS A 467 23.61 -12.23 4.25
N PRO A 468 24.86 -12.31 3.75
CA PRO A 468 25.64 -11.25 3.08
C PRO A 468 25.08 -10.86 1.69
N PRO A 469 25.25 -9.60 1.23
CA PRO A 469 24.69 -9.10 -0.02
C PRO A 469 25.56 -9.47 -1.24
N VAL A 470 25.94 -10.73 -1.35
CA VAL A 470 26.87 -11.26 -2.36
C VAL A 470 26.25 -12.38 -3.19
N GLY A 471 26.86 -12.69 -4.33
CA GLY A 471 26.47 -13.80 -5.20
C GLY A 471 25.54 -13.43 -6.35
N GLY A 472 25.37 -12.13 -6.60
CA GLY A 472 24.52 -11.58 -7.63
C GLY A 472 23.02 -11.72 -7.30
N GLY A 473 22.20 -11.66 -8.34
CA GLY A 473 20.74 -11.67 -8.22
C GLY A 473 20.15 -10.26 -8.15
N THR A 474 18.83 -10.20 -8.18
CA THR A 474 18.07 -8.93 -8.22
C THR A 474 17.18 -8.82 -6.98
N TYR A 475 17.29 -7.71 -6.26
CA TYR A 475 16.62 -7.47 -4.98
C TYR A 475 16.00 -6.09 -4.91
N LEU A 476 15.07 -5.89 -3.97
CA LEU A 476 14.46 -4.59 -3.74
C LEU A 476 15.50 -3.62 -3.14
N PRO A 477 15.59 -2.37 -3.63
CA PRO A 477 16.40 -1.33 -3.00
C PRO A 477 15.86 -0.94 -1.62
N SER A 478 16.69 -0.33 -0.78
CA SER A 478 16.25 0.26 0.50
C SER A 478 15.17 1.33 0.30
N ASN A 479 15.29 2.11 -0.78
CA ASN A 479 14.30 3.09 -1.20
C ASN A 479 13.98 2.95 -2.71
N PRO A 480 12.72 3.07 -3.15
CA PRO A 480 12.33 2.82 -4.54
C PRO A 480 13.01 3.71 -5.58
N LEU A 481 13.39 3.12 -6.72
CA LEU A 481 14.01 3.78 -7.88
C LEU A 481 12.99 4.52 -8.77
N VAL A 482 11.70 4.24 -8.61
CA VAL A 482 10.59 4.87 -9.33
C VAL A 482 10.59 6.40 -9.22
N VAL A 483 11.28 6.96 -8.23
CA VAL A 483 11.48 8.41 -8.06
C VAL A 483 12.16 9.07 -9.27
N PHE A 484 12.93 8.31 -10.06
CA PHE A 484 13.59 8.80 -11.27
C PHE A 484 12.67 8.78 -12.51
N ASN A 485 11.51 8.14 -12.45
CA ASN A 485 10.63 8.02 -13.60
C ASN A 485 10.10 9.40 -14.05
N GLY A 486 10.21 9.66 -15.36
CA GLY A 486 9.85 10.93 -15.99
C GLY A 486 10.99 11.95 -16.09
N GLU A 487 12.13 11.73 -15.42
CA GLU A 487 13.31 12.59 -15.55
C GLU A 487 14.05 12.36 -16.86
N GLU A 488 14.78 13.38 -17.32
CA GLU A 488 15.65 13.25 -18.49
C GLU A 488 16.91 12.44 -18.14
N VAL A 489 17.22 11.42 -18.94
CA VAL A 489 18.35 10.51 -18.67
C VAL A 489 19.72 11.17 -18.90
N ASN A 490 19.79 12.20 -19.75
CA ASN A 490 21.02 12.80 -20.24
C ASN A 490 21.77 13.54 -19.12
N GLY A 491 23.05 13.18 -18.92
CA GLY A 491 23.95 13.90 -18.04
C GLY A 491 24.71 12.99 -17.07
N GLN A 492 25.12 13.57 -15.95
CA GLN A 492 25.94 12.92 -14.95
C GLN A 492 25.10 12.23 -13.88
N TRP A 493 25.35 10.94 -13.70
CA TRP A 493 24.86 10.14 -12.59
C TRP A 493 25.98 9.96 -11.57
N LEU A 494 25.65 10.14 -10.28
CA LEU A 494 26.61 10.06 -9.20
C LEU A 494 26.26 8.90 -8.26
N MET A 495 27.19 7.97 -8.06
CA MET A 495 27.10 6.96 -7.01
C MET A 495 28.01 7.38 -5.86
N THR A 496 27.42 7.81 -4.76
CA THR A 496 28.15 8.19 -3.54
C THR A 496 28.03 7.09 -2.49
N ILE A 497 29.16 6.59 -2.02
CA ILE A 497 29.22 5.61 -0.93
C ILE A 497 29.80 6.31 0.29
N ASN A 498 29.06 6.30 1.39
CA ASN A 498 29.52 6.83 2.67
C ASN A 498 29.80 5.69 3.63
N ASP A 499 31.03 5.64 4.14
CA ASP A 499 31.42 4.81 5.27
C ASP A 499 31.27 5.62 6.57
N ASN A 500 30.32 5.18 7.39
CA ASN A 500 29.88 5.87 8.59
C ASN A 500 30.58 5.37 9.87
N ALA A 501 31.43 4.36 9.76
CA ALA A 501 32.20 3.84 10.89
C ALA A 501 33.70 3.92 10.64
N SER A 502 34.48 3.84 11.70
CA SER A 502 35.93 3.87 11.59
C SER A 502 36.50 2.47 11.81
N GLY A 503 37.41 2.02 10.95
CA GLY A 503 38.18 0.80 11.22
C GLY A 503 38.59 0.04 9.97
N ASP A 504 37.84 0.20 8.89
CA ASP A 504 37.91 -0.57 7.66
C ASP A 504 37.82 0.33 6.42
N SER A 505 38.28 -0.22 5.30
CA SER A 505 38.23 0.44 4.01
C SER A 505 37.86 -0.60 2.98
N GLY A 506 37.11 -0.19 1.96
CA GLY A 506 36.66 -1.06 0.90
C GLY A 506 37.10 -0.59 -0.47
N THR A 507 36.54 -1.20 -1.50
CA THR A 507 36.68 -0.80 -2.89
C THR A 507 35.36 -1.04 -3.60
N LEU A 508 34.85 -0.01 -4.28
CA LEU A 508 33.82 -0.18 -5.29
C LEU A 508 34.51 -0.73 -6.54
N ASN A 509 34.26 -1.99 -6.89
CA ASN A 509 34.90 -2.64 -8.04
C ASN A 509 34.25 -2.19 -9.35
N ALA A 510 32.91 -2.21 -9.38
CA ALA A 510 32.10 -1.83 -10.53
C ALA A 510 30.69 -1.39 -10.12
N TRP A 511 30.05 -0.58 -10.95
CA TRP A 511 28.61 -0.39 -10.93
C TRP A 511 28.10 0.01 -12.31
N SER A 512 26.82 -0.25 -12.55
CA SER A 512 26.13 0.10 -13.79
C SER A 512 24.67 0.45 -13.55
N LEU A 513 24.11 1.19 -14.50
CA LEU A 513 22.69 1.47 -14.61
C LEU A 513 22.14 0.80 -15.87
N ASP A 514 21.11 -0.03 -15.72
CA ASP A 514 20.26 -0.41 -16.85
C ASP A 514 19.06 0.55 -16.84
N ILE A 515 18.99 1.42 -17.85
CA ILE A 515 17.94 2.45 -17.91
C ILE A 515 17.11 2.22 -19.17
N CYS A 516 15.82 2.09 -18.99
CA CYS A 516 14.84 2.19 -20.06
C CYS A 516 14.31 3.61 -20.13
N THR A 517 14.30 4.20 -21.32
CA THR A 517 13.77 5.54 -21.58
C THR A 517 12.63 5.48 -22.57
N SER A 518 11.65 6.36 -22.37
CA SER A 518 10.62 6.67 -23.35
C SER A 518 10.99 7.92 -24.12
N SER A 519 10.74 7.89 -25.42
CA SER A 519 10.68 9.08 -26.26
C SER A 519 9.29 9.16 -26.88
N PRO A 520 8.65 10.35 -26.88
CA PRO A 520 7.37 10.51 -27.54
C PRO A 520 7.54 10.18 -29.03
N VAL A 521 6.61 9.38 -29.56
CA VAL A 521 6.41 9.27 -31.00
C VAL A 521 5.92 10.65 -31.44
N LEU A 522 6.83 11.45 -32.01
CA LEU A 522 6.48 12.73 -32.59
C LEU A 522 5.67 12.47 -33.86
N ASP A 523 4.38 12.80 -33.81
CA ASP A 523 3.53 12.86 -34.99
C ASP A 523 4.09 13.97 -35.90
N GLY A 524 4.59 13.59 -37.08
CA GLY A 524 5.43 14.45 -37.91
C GLY A 524 4.72 15.73 -38.38
N VAL A 525 5.12 16.89 -37.84
CA VAL A 525 4.73 18.21 -38.36
C VAL A 525 5.97 18.99 -38.81
N ILE A 526 6.01 19.34 -40.10
CA ILE A 526 7.03 20.20 -40.72
C ILE A 526 6.73 21.67 -40.37
N VAL A 527 7.66 22.38 -39.71
CA VAL A 527 7.55 23.82 -39.43
C VAL A 527 8.53 24.60 -40.31
N LEU A 528 8.01 25.43 -41.23
CA LEU A 528 8.79 26.36 -42.05
C LEU A 528 8.93 27.71 -41.31
N ASN A 529 10.16 28.17 -41.01
CA ASN A 529 10.39 29.53 -40.50
C ASN A 529 10.72 30.49 -41.66
N SER A 530 9.81 31.43 -41.95
CA SER A 530 9.90 32.38 -43.06
C SER A 530 10.58 33.72 -42.74
N ALA A 531 11.25 33.86 -41.59
CA ALA A 531 11.84 35.14 -41.16
C ALA A 531 12.93 35.73 -42.08
N GLY A 532 13.38 35.01 -43.12
CA GLY A 532 14.34 35.49 -44.12
C GLY A 532 13.73 35.99 -45.45
N LEU A 533 12.40 35.91 -45.63
CA LEU A 533 11.72 36.24 -46.89
C LEU A 533 10.88 37.52 -46.76
N GLY A 534 11.54 38.64 -46.48
CA GLY A 534 10.87 39.94 -46.44
C GLY A 534 11.80 41.14 -46.64
N THR A 535 11.72 41.72 -47.85
CA THR A 535 12.06 43.11 -48.27
C THR A 535 13.37 43.43 -49.02
N ILE A 536 13.17 43.72 -50.32
CA ILE A 536 13.83 44.59 -51.33
C ILE A 536 15.37 44.56 -51.46
N GLN A 537 15.86 43.95 -52.56
CA GLN A 537 17.21 44.15 -53.12
C GLN A 537 17.15 44.23 -54.68
N PRO A 538 18.16 44.85 -55.34
CA PRO A 538 18.16 45.13 -56.80
C PRO A 538 18.30 43.87 -57.66
N PRO A 539 18.08 43.95 -59.00
CA PRO A 539 18.31 42.83 -59.91
C PRO A 539 19.81 42.52 -59.98
N ASP A 540 20.14 41.23 -60.10
CA ASP A 540 21.47 40.62 -60.28
C ASP A 540 22.14 39.97 -59.04
N TRP A 541 21.39 39.58 -58.01
CA TRP A 541 21.94 38.73 -56.93
C TRP A 541 21.24 37.36 -56.83
N THR A 542 22.04 36.30 -56.91
CA THR A 542 21.64 34.93 -56.53
C THR A 542 21.46 34.85 -55.01
N LYS A 543 20.30 34.38 -54.53
CA LYS A 543 20.09 34.11 -53.11
C LYS A 543 20.05 32.60 -52.87
N MET A 544 21.00 32.12 -52.07
CA MET A 544 20.95 30.79 -51.48
C MET A 544 19.99 30.83 -50.30
N VAL A 545 18.98 29.96 -50.30
CA VAL A 545 18.13 29.73 -49.13
C VAL A 545 18.34 28.29 -48.70
N SER A 546 18.93 28.09 -47.52
CA SER A 546 18.98 26.77 -46.90
C SER A 546 17.61 26.47 -46.30
N VAL A 547 16.99 25.39 -46.76
CA VAL A 547 15.82 24.80 -46.09
C VAL A 547 16.33 23.62 -45.30
N ASN A 548 16.26 23.74 -43.98
CA ASN A 548 16.63 22.64 -43.09
C ASN A 548 15.43 21.71 -42.94
N LEU A 549 15.59 20.49 -43.42
CA LEU A 549 14.67 19.39 -43.19
C LEU A 549 15.34 18.44 -42.20
N SER A 550 14.68 18.19 -41.07
CA SER A 550 15.17 17.28 -40.04
C SER A 550 14.19 16.13 -39.88
N ASN A 551 14.67 14.90 -40.04
CA ASN A 551 13.91 13.69 -39.71
C ASN A 551 14.29 13.21 -38.32
N ALA A 552 13.38 13.43 -37.37
CA ALA A 552 13.50 12.99 -35.99
C ALA A 552 12.72 11.69 -35.71
N GLY A 553 12.05 11.11 -36.72
CA GLY A 553 11.31 9.85 -36.59
C GLY A 553 12.17 8.63 -36.91
N GLY A 554 11.70 7.44 -36.54
CA GLY A 554 12.40 6.16 -36.75
C GLY A 554 12.30 5.55 -38.17
N ALA A 555 11.63 6.23 -39.11
CA ALA A 555 11.49 5.81 -40.50
C ALA A 555 11.87 6.96 -41.45
N ASP A 556 12.21 6.62 -42.69
CA ASP A 556 12.57 7.63 -43.68
C ASP A 556 11.36 8.52 -44.05
N LEU A 557 11.54 9.84 -44.06
CA LEU A 557 10.55 10.78 -44.60
C LEU A 557 10.82 11.04 -46.08
N THR A 558 9.77 10.93 -46.90
CA THR A 558 9.78 11.37 -48.29
C THR A 558 9.13 12.74 -48.39
N TRP A 559 9.77 13.66 -49.11
CA TRP A 559 9.28 15.02 -49.28
C TRP A 559 9.40 15.48 -50.73
N THR A 560 8.54 16.42 -51.11
CA THR A 560 8.56 17.09 -52.43
C THR A 560 8.31 18.59 -52.23
N LEU A 561 9.01 19.43 -52.99
CA LEU A 561 8.60 20.82 -53.21
C LEU A 561 7.77 20.90 -54.48
N ALA A 562 6.77 21.77 -54.50
CA ALA A 562 5.97 22.09 -55.68
C ALA A 562 5.60 23.57 -55.67
N GLU A 563 5.39 24.14 -56.85
CA GLU A 563 4.83 25.48 -56.99
C GLU A 563 3.32 25.46 -56.71
N ASP A 564 2.80 26.43 -55.97
CA ASP A 564 1.37 26.54 -55.68
C ASP A 564 0.59 26.90 -56.96
N SER A 565 -0.16 25.94 -57.49
CA SER A 565 -1.02 26.10 -58.67
C SER A 565 -2.17 27.13 -58.52
N GLY A 566 -2.36 27.70 -57.33
CA GLY A 566 -3.44 28.65 -57.03
C GLY A 566 -3.13 30.13 -57.22
N SER A 567 -1.89 30.52 -57.56
CA SER A 567 -1.52 31.94 -57.68
C SER A 567 -1.44 32.40 -59.14
N ASN A 568 -2.20 33.45 -59.45
CA ASN A 568 -2.51 33.96 -60.78
C ASN A 568 -1.35 34.77 -61.40
N CYS A 569 -0.11 34.29 -61.29
CA CYS A 569 1.06 34.90 -61.91
C CYS A 569 1.23 34.33 -63.32
N ASP A 570 0.43 34.83 -64.25
CA ASP A 570 0.71 34.68 -65.68
C ASP A 570 1.96 35.50 -66.06
N ALA A 571 3.07 34.78 -66.28
CA ALA A 571 4.22 35.10 -67.14
C ALA A 571 5.33 36.07 -66.64
N PRO A 572 6.59 35.88 -67.11
CA PRO A 572 6.94 35.25 -68.37
C PRO A 572 7.42 33.81 -68.26
N THR A 573 6.87 33.02 -69.17
CA THR A 573 7.52 31.88 -69.81
C THR A 573 8.99 32.17 -70.11
N ASP A 574 9.89 31.77 -69.22
CA ASP A 574 11.20 31.18 -69.52
C ASP A 574 11.97 31.05 -68.21
N ILE A 575 11.61 30.04 -67.42
CA ILE A 575 12.59 29.43 -66.54
C ILE A 575 12.62 27.93 -66.82
N PRO A 576 13.47 27.48 -67.75
CA PRO A 576 13.62 26.06 -68.07
C PRO A 576 14.11 25.20 -66.88
N TRP A 577 14.60 25.83 -65.80
CA TRP A 577 15.18 25.11 -64.65
C TRP A 577 14.19 24.79 -63.51
N LEU A 578 12.97 25.34 -63.50
CA LEU A 578 11.91 24.86 -62.58
C LEU A 578 11.22 23.58 -63.11
N ALA A 579 11.44 23.24 -64.38
CA ALA A 579 10.91 22.04 -65.03
C ALA A 579 11.83 20.82 -64.95
N ASP A 580 13.06 20.98 -64.45
CA ASP A 580 13.95 19.86 -64.13
C ASP A 580 13.77 19.48 -62.66
N LEU A 581 13.13 18.34 -62.45
CA LEU A 581 12.96 17.58 -61.20
C LEU A 581 13.62 18.23 -59.97
N MET A 582 12.82 18.94 -59.17
CA MET A 582 13.18 19.34 -57.81
C MET A 582 13.71 18.11 -57.05
N PRO A 583 14.70 18.25 -56.14
CA PRO A 583 15.30 17.09 -55.49
C PRO A 583 14.22 16.28 -54.76
N LEU A 584 13.96 15.07 -55.26
CA LEU A 584 13.38 14.02 -54.43
C LEU A 584 14.44 13.69 -53.38
N GLY A 585 14.07 13.84 -52.11
CA GLY A 585 14.95 13.54 -50.99
C GLY A 585 14.33 12.48 -50.09
N GLU A 586 15.19 11.65 -49.54
CA GLU A 586 14.92 10.77 -48.40
C GLU A 586 15.81 11.24 -47.25
N THR A 587 15.28 11.21 -46.03
CA THR A 587 16.00 11.56 -44.81
C THR A 587 16.05 10.34 -43.91
N THR A 588 17.21 9.97 -43.37
CA THR A 588 17.32 8.85 -42.41
C THR A 588 17.09 9.31 -40.96
N PRO A 589 16.55 8.45 -40.08
CA PRO A 589 16.43 8.72 -38.65
C PRO A 589 17.78 9.14 -38.02
N VAL A 590 17.76 10.25 -37.27
CA VAL A 590 18.82 10.86 -36.45
C VAL A 590 20.28 10.60 -36.87
N GLY A 591 20.91 11.63 -37.45
CA GLY A 591 22.37 11.70 -37.68
C GLY A 591 22.77 12.28 -39.04
N GLY A 592 21.84 12.32 -39.99
CA GLY A 592 22.02 12.96 -41.29
C GLY A 592 21.01 14.07 -41.48
N SER A 593 21.36 15.31 -41.10
CA SER A 593 20.70 16.43 -41.75
C SER A 593 21.15 16.42 -43.22
N THR A 594 20.23 16.14 -44.14
CA THR A 594 20.49 16.45 -45.56
C THR A 594 20.18 17.92 -45.73
N GLU A 595 21.22 18.75 -45.65
CA GLU A 595 21.09 20.16 -46.00
C GLU A 595 20.84 20.24 -47.51
N VAL A 596 19.64 20.67 -47.90
CA VAL A 596 19.31 20.89 -49.31
C VAL A 596 19.54 22.37 -49.60
N SER A 597 20.63 22.67 -50.30
CA SER A 597 20.90 24.00 -50.82
C SER A 597 20.06 24.24 -52.07
N MET A 598 19.16 25.22 -52.02
CA MET A 598 18.43 25.68 -53.20
C MET A 598 19.02 27.02 -53.65
N VAL A 599 19.53 27.03 -54.88
CA VAL A 599 20.02 28.24 -55.56
C VAL A 599 18.86 28.78 -56.38
N PHE A 600 18.36 29.97 -56.06
CA PHE A 600 17.41 30.65 -56.93
C PHE A 600 18.15 31.74 -57.73
N ASP A 601 18.14 31.60 -59.06
CA ASP A 601 18.49 32.70 -59.96
C ASP A 601 17.27 33.64 -60.09
N SER A 602 17.50 34.94 -60.11
CA SER A 602 16.45 35.95 -60.16
C SER A 602 16.19 36.47 -61.58
N THR A 603 16.40 35.63 -62.61
CA THR A 603 15.95 35.97 -63.97
C THR A 603 14.60 35.37 -64.26
#